data_AF-A0A9P6P584-F1
#
_entry.id   AF-A0A9P6P584-F1
#
_cell.length_a   1.000
_cell.length_b   1.000
_cell.length_c   1.000
_cell.angle_alpha   90.00
_cell.angle_beta   90.00
_cell.angle_gamma   90.00
#
_symmetry.space_group_name_H-M   'P 1'
#
loop_
_entity.id
_entity.type
_entity.pdbx_description
1 polymer ?
#
loop_
_entity_poly.entity_id
_entity_poly.type
_entity_poly.pdbx_seq_one_letter_code
_entity_poly.pdbx_strand_id
1 'polypeptide(L)'
;MVDTTSDLCHELDELLDAFCSEAQQQFCIDQHVATQQHLQRTRDTIREAQTLMSTIGLVNNQHSATLRDSLMWTCGQLQSSYQACCDQRQLRSMDETATQQAIAQWQQIRHQFDTKNKELANMARLLRGVADLQVGWQNARSVEPILSSILSTYEFSPGIHVVTVDRQNYGQLGLKRKAVGTQQIVFEYSQLTREEQMQHVAGLCNQFSALFAQTARHNLAQIEAQIRLTQPSTVTSQWKQLHDQLCLKDDTDNENVESDRGSFDIIDDIPPTRPTPFRISASDTESSLLWCPSNTLQNMPMPSFTPTPWQWNDLLKTRRPYRPLLLGLLKKRGRQNWFRSMLKDLLSFGSKNAEEKNAPFATVSVTQLCQYFALVGRQFYKDVLNSVKLIYNQNTYVLQEVNQGLMQSYRNLQLQSSKAVMQRALIILEELTRIENEQRPNDQSSEKSSTPQPAQ
;
A
#
# COMPACT_ATOMS: atom_id res chain seq x y z
N MET A 1 -55.46 -23.45 -1.58
CA MET A 1 -55.71 -21.99 -1.58
C MET A 1 -55.66 -21.37 -0.19
N VAL A 2 -56.06 -22.09 0.87
CA VAL A 2 -55.86 -21.60 2.25
C VAL A 2 -54.37 -21.49 2.59
N ASP A 3 -53.58 -22.51 2.24
CA ASP A 3 -52.14 -22.54 2.53
C ASP A 3 -51.39 -21.37 1.87
N THR A 4 -51.67 -21.08 0.59
CA THR A 4 -51.00 -20.00 -0.16
C THR A 4 -51.27 -18.60 0.42
N THR A 5 -52.44 -18.35 1.01
CA THR A 5 -52.77 -17.05 1.60
C THR A 5 -52.04 -16.87 2.94
N SER A 6 -51.96 -17.94 3.73
CA SER A 6 -51.24 -17.94 5.00
C SER A 6 -49.74 -17.72 4.77
N ASP A 7 -49.17 -18.39 3.78
CA ASP A 7 -47.74 -18.26 3.43
C ASP A 7 -47.40 -16.82 3.01
N LEU A 8 -48.22 -16.20 2.16
CA LEU A 8 -48.04 -14.79 1.74
C LEU A 8 -48.17 -13.81 2.90
N CYS A 9 -49.13 -14.01 3.80
CA CYS A 9 -49.29 -13.14 4.98
C CYS A 9 -48.08 -13.26 5.92
N HIS A 10 -47.55 -14.48 6.08
CA HIS A 10 -46.37 -14.72 6.89
C HIS A 10 -45.12 -14.06 6.29
N GLU A 11 -44.90 -14.25 4.98
CA GLU A 11 -43.78 -13.59 4.27
C GLU A 11 -43.88 -12.06 4.38
N LEU A 12 -45.07 -11.48 4.21
CA LEU A 12 -45.28 -10.04 4.35
C LEU A 12 -44.94 -9.56 5.77
N ASP A 13 -45.36 -10.28 6.80
CA ASP A 13 -45.08 -9.95 8.19
C ASP A 13 -43.56 -9.94 8.48
N GLU A 14 -42.82 -10.94 7.98
CA GLU A 14 -41.36 -11.00 8.09
C GLU A 14 -40.67 -9.81 7.42
N LEU A 15 -41.11 -9.41 6.22
CA LEU A 15 -40.54 -8.27 5.49
C LEU A 15 -40.81 -6.94 6.23
N LEU A 16 -42.01 -6.78 6.78
CA LEU A 16 -42.42 -5.59 7.53
C LEU A 16 -41.70 -5.49 8.88
N ASP A 17 -41.50 -6.62 9.57
CA ASP A 17 -40.71 -6.69 10.79
C ASP A 17 -39.24 -6.35 10.55
N ALA A 18 -38.65 -6.91 9.49
CA ALA A 18 -37.29 -6.58 9.09
C ALA A 18 -37.13 -5.08 8.81
N PHE A 19 -38.11 -4.45 8.15
CA PHE A 19 -38.12 -3.01 7.94
C PHE A 19 -38.26 -2.21 9.24
N CYS A 20 -39.10 -2.67 10.17
CA CYS A 20 -39.33 -2.01 11.47
C CYS A 20 -38.17 -2.14 12.47
N SER A 21 -37.13 -2.90 12.12
CA SER A 21 -35.90 -3.04 12.91
C SER A 21 -35.15 -1.71 13.04
N GLU A 22 -34.55 -1.46 14.22
CA GLU A 22 -33.82 -0.20 14.46
C GLU A 22 -32.65 0.00 13.49
N ALA A 23 -31.99 -1.09 13.08
CA ALA A 23 -30.89 -1.05 12.12
C ALA A 23 -31.35 -0.54 10.75
N GLN A 24 -32.50 -1.01 10.25
CA GLN A 24 -33.03 -0.56 8.96
C GLN A 24 -33.53 0.88 9.04
N GLN A 25 -34.16 1.28 10.15
CA GLN A 25 -34.59 2.65 10.37
C GLN A 25 -33.40 3.61 10.38
N GLN A 26 -32.32 3.26 11.09
CA GLN A 26 -31.10 4.06 11.11
C GLN A 26 -30.46 4.13 9.72
N PHE A 27 -30.42 3.01 8.98
CA PHE A 27 -29.94 2.99 7.60
C PHE A 27 -30.71 3.96 6.70
N CYS A 28 -32.04 4.00 6.81
CA CYS A 28 -32.87 4.92 6.02
C CYS A 28 -32.55 6.39 6.31
N ILE A 29 -32.25 6.73 7.57
CA ILE A 29 -31.84 8.08 7.97
C ILE A 29 -30.45 8.40 7.41
N ASP A 30 -29.49 7.51 7.62
CA ASP A 30 -28.08 7.68 7.23
C ASP A 30 -27.92 7.77 5.71
N GLN A 31 -28.76 7.06 4.95
CA GLN A 31 -28.75 7.07 3.48
C GLN A 31 -29.69 8.10 2.87
N HIS A 32 -30.34 8.93 3.70
CA HIS A 32 -31.29 9.97 3.30
C HIS A 32 -32.50 9.45 2.50
N VAL A 33 -32.92 8.21 2.75
CA VAL A 33 -34.13 7.62 2.17
C VAL A 33 -35.37 8.32 2.73
N ALA A 34 -35.38 8.60 4.03
CA ALA A 34 -36.50 9.23 4.69
C ALA A 34 -36.07 10.01 5.93
N THR A 35 -36.89 10.99 6.32
CA THR A 35 -36.71 11.70 7.58
C THR A 35 -37.14 10.84 8.76
N GLN A 36 -36.56 11.08 9.94
CA GLN A 36 -36.93 10.37 11.18
C GLN A 36 -38.43 10.46 11.48
N GLN A 37 -39.06 11.61 11.21
CA GLN A 37 -40.50 11.78 11.42
C GLN A 37 -41.34 10.95 10.44
N HIS A 38 -40.94 10.88 9.17
CA HIS A 38 -41.63 10.04 8.18
C HIS A 38 -41.52 8.57 8.56
N LEU A 39 -40.31 8.12 8.90
CA LEU A 39 -40.04 6.75 9.33
C LEU A 39 -40.82 6.33 10.57
N GLN A 40 -40.92 7.22 11.58
CA GLN A 40 -41.73 6.93 12.76
C GLN A 40 -43.21 6.73 12.42
N ARG A 41 -43.78 7.59 11.56
CA ARG A 41 -45.17 7.44 11.09
C ARG A 41 -45.36 6.13 10.34
N THR A 42 -44.46 5.83 9.40
CA THR A 42 -44.50 4.58 8.62
C THR A 42 -44.41 3.36 9.53
N ARG A 43 -43.54 3.38 10.54
CA ARG A 43 -43.41 2.32 11.54
C ARG A 43 -44.69 2.14 12.36
N ASP A 44 -45.31 3.24 12.78
CA ASP A 44 -46.56 3.20 13.55
C ASP A 44 -47.69 2.60 12.69
N THR A 45 -47.80 3.00 11.42
CA THR A 45 -48.77 2.42 10.46
C THR A 45 -48.52 0.93 10.23
N ILE A 46 -47.27 0.51 10.03
CA ILE A 46 -46.93 -0.90 9.80
C ILE A 46 -47.26 -1.74 11.05
N ARG A 47 -46.91 -1.26 12.24
CA ARG A 47 -47.22 -1.97 13.50
C ARG A 47 -48.72 -2.07 13.75
N GLU A 48 -49.46 -0.99 13.53
CA GLU A 48 -50.92 -1.03 13.60
C GLU A 48 -51.46 -2.10 12.65
N ALA A 49 -50.95 -2.14 11.41
CA ALA A 49 -51.34 -3.14 10.45
C ALA A 49 -51.02 -4.57 10.91
N GLN A 50 -49.82 -4.84 11.42
CA GLN A 50 -49.45 -6.17 11.94
C GLN A 50 -50.37 -6.64 13.09
N THR A 51 -50.75 -5.72 14.00
CA THR A 51 -51.71 -6.06 15.08
C THR A 51 -53.10 -6.41 14.54
N LEU A 52 -53.55 -5.73 13.48
CA LEU A 52 -54.84 -6.00 12.85
C LEU A 52 -54.79 -7.27 11.97
N MET A 53 -53.67 -7.53 11.29
CA MET A 53 -53.43 -8.73 10.49
C MET A 53 -53.59 -10.00 11.32
N SER A 54 -53.00 -10.03 12.52
CA SER A 54 -53.08 -11.18 13.43
C SER A 54 -54.47 -11.40 14.03
N THR A 55 -55.30 -10.36 14.11
CA THR A 55 -56.63 -10.42 14.75
C THR A 55 -57.76 -10.65 13.74
N ILE A 56 -57.73 -9.96 12.60
CA ILE A 56 -58.84 -9.88 11.64
C ILE A 56 -58.54 -10.67 10.37
N GLY A 57 -57.26 -10.93 10.08
CA GLY A 57 -56.80 -11.43 8.79
C GLY A 57 -56.78 -10.33 7.72
N LEU A 58 -55.97 -10.57 6.67
CA LEU A 58 -55.86 -9.65 5.52
C LEU A 58 -56.89 -9.91 4.42
N VAL A 59 -57.73 -10.93 4.54
CA VAL A 59 -58.66 -11.35 3.49
C VAL A 59 -60.05 -11.56 4.11
N ASN A 60 -61.10 -11.09 3.42
CA ASN A 60 -62.53 -11.28 3.75
C ASN A 60 -63.20 -10.24 4.69
N ASN A 61 -62.65 -9.02 4.85
CA ASN A 61 -63.30 -7.96 5.62
C ASN A 61 -63.24 -6.59 4.90
N GLN A 62 -64.28 -5.76 5.03
CA GLN A 62 -64.24 -4.38 4.52
C GLN A 62 -63.12 -3.56 5.18
N HIS A 63 -62.81 -3.83 6.45
CA HIS A 63 -61.70 -3.20 7.16
C HIS A 63 -60.31 -3.69 6.68
N SER A 64 -60.20 -4.92 6.15
CA SER A 64 -58.93 -5.41 5.59
C SER A 64 -58.59 -4.72 4.28
N ALA A 65 -59.59 -4.32 3.48
CA ALA A 65 -59.36 -3.53 2.26
C ALA A 65 -58.73 -2.17 2.56
N THR A 66 -59.28 -1.40 3.51
CA THR A 66 -58.71 -0.11 3.91
C THR A 66 -57.31 -0.24 4.50
N LEU A 67 -57.03 -1.34 5.20
CA LEU A 67 -55.70 -1.59 5.75
C LEU A 67 -54.68 -1.91 4.66
N ARG A 68 -55.05 -2.78 3.71
CA ARG A 68 -54.21 -3.10 2.55
C ARG A 68 -53.93 -1.86 1.71
N ASP A 69 -54.93 -1.01 1.46
CA ASP A 69 -54.72 0.25 0.74
C ASP A 69 -53.73 1.17 1.45
N SER A 70 -53.84 1.27 2.79
CA SER A 70 -52.92 2.07 3.61
C SER A 70 -51.48 1.51 3.58
N LEU A 71 -51.33 0.18 3.69
CA LEU A 71 -50.04 -0.49 3.58
C LEU A 71 -49.45 -0.36 2.17
N MET A 72 -50.24 -0.58 1.12
CA MET A 72 -49.80 -0.42 -0.28
C MET A 72 -49.31 1.01 -0.52
N TRP A 73 -50.04 2.00 -0.05
CA TRP A 73 -49.63 3.40 -0.16
C TRP A 73 -48.31 3.67 0.58
N THR A 74 -48.19 3.18 1.82
CA THR A 74 -47.00 3.38 2.66
C THR A 74 -45.76 2.70 2.06
N CYS A 75 -45.88 1.43 1.64
CA CYS A 75 -44.81 0.70 0.97
C CYS A 75 -44.45 1.34 -0.38
N GLY A 76 -45.45 1.85 -1.13
CA GLY A 76 -45.25 2.55 -2.39
C GLY A 76 -44.46 3.86 -2.24
N GLN A 77 -44.74 4.62 -1.18
CA GLN A 77 -43.96 5.83 -0.86
C GLN A 77 -42.51 5.49 -0.51
N LEU A 78 -42.28 4.50 0.34
CA LEU A 78 -40.93 4.07 0.68
C LEU A 78 -40.17 3.55 -0.54
N GLN A 79 -40.81 2.73 -1.37
CA GLN A 79 -40.23 2.22 -2.61
C GLN A 79 -39.83 3.37 -3.54
N SER A 80 -40.66 4.40 -3.66
CA SER A 80 -40.38 5.59 -4.46
C SER A 80 -39.19 6.37 -3.90
N SER A 81 -39.08 6.49 -2.58
CA SER A 81 -37.93 7.13 -1.91
C SER A 81 -36.63 6.34 -2.13
N TYR A 82 -36.67 5.00 -2.00
CA TYR A 82 -35.53 4.15 -2.33
C TYR A 82 -35.12 4.30 -3.79
N GLN A 83 -36.08 4.32 -4.71
CA GLN A 83 -35.84 4.53 -6.14
C GLN A 83 -35.18 5.88 -6.40
N ALA A 84 -35.69 6.96 -5.83
CA ALA A 84 -35.09 8.30 -5.98
C ALA A 84 -33.64 8.34 -5.47
N CYS A 85 -33.33 7.68 -4.35
CA CYS A 85 -31.96 7.55 -3.86
C CYS A 85 -31.08 6.70 -4.77
N CYS A 86 -31.61 5.63 -5.37
CA CYS A 86 -30.89 4.84 -6.37
C CYS A 86 -30.57 5.67 -7.61
N ASP A 87 -31.53 6.45 -8.10
CA ASP A 87 -31.38 7.31 -9.28
C ASP A 87 -30.37 8.43 -9.03
N GLN A 88 -30.41 9.07 -7.84
CA GLN A 88 -29.45 10.08 -7.44
C GLN A 88 -28.01 9.55 -7.41
N ARG A 89 -27.84 8.26 -7.09
CA ARG A 89 -26.54 7.57 -7.06
C ARG A 89 -26.21 6.86 -8.38
N GLN A 90 -27.02 7.06 -9.42
CA GLN A 90 -26.91 6.42 -10.72
C GLN A 90 -26.79 4.89 -10.64
N LEU A 91 -27.51 4.27 -9.71
CA LEU A 91 -27.46 2.81 -9.55
C LEU A 91 -28.27 2.13 -10.65
N ARG A 92 -27.69 1.09 -11.25
CA ARG A 92 -28.39 0.23 -12.20
C ARG A 92 -29.54 -0.48 -11.49
N SER A 93 -30.70 -0.57 -12.13
CA SER A 93 -31.80 -1.41 -11.64
C SER A 93 -31.37 -2.88 -11.74
N MET A 94 -31.39 -3.57 -10.62
CA MET A 94 -31.04 -4.99 -10.52
C MET A 94 -32.26 -5.77 -10.03
N ASP A 95 -32.40 -7.01 -10.50
CA ASP A 95 -33.35 -7.94 -9.91
C ASP A 95 -32.81 -8.51 -8.59
N GLU A 96 -33.64 -9.27 -7.89
CA GLU A 96 -33.26 -9.87 -6.61
C GLU A 96 -32.08 -10.83 -6.78
N THR A 97 -32.08 -11.63 -7.86
CA THR A 97 -31.03 -12.63 -8.09
C THR A 97 -29.67 -11.99 -8.35
N ALA A 98 -29.60 -10.94 -9.17
CA ALA A 98 -28.36 -10.20 -9.39
C ALA A 98 -27.91 -9.46 -8.12
N THR A 99 -28.85 -8.95 -7.32
CA THR A 99 -28.53 -8.29 -6.04
C THR A 99 -27.87 -9.27 -5.07
N GLN A 100 -28.42 -10.47 -4.91
CA GLN A 100 -27.84 -11.53 -4.08
C GLN A 100 -26.46 -11.97 -4.58
N GLN A 101 -26.29 -12.12 -5.91
CA GLN A 101 -24.99 -12.43 -6.51
C GLN A 101 -23.95 -11.33 -6.23
N ALA A 102 -24.33 -10.06 -6.37
CA ALA A 102 -23.44 -8.93 -6.11
C ALA A 102 -23.08 -8.81 -4.61
N ILE A 103 -24.00 -9.15 -3.70
CA ILE A 103 -23.70 -9.26 -2.26
C ILE A 103 -22.67 -10.38 -2.01
N ALA A 104 -22.85 -11.56 -2.60
CA ALA A 104 -21.90 -12.65 -2.47
C ALA A 104 -20.50 -12.28 -3.02
N GLN A 105 -20.46 -11.61 -4.17
CA GLN A 105 -19.21 -11.08 -4.74
C GLN A 105 -18.57 -10.04 -3.81
N TRP A 106 -19.35 -9.11 -3.24
CA TRP A 106 -18.85 -8.14 -2.28
C TRP A 106 -18.23 -8.82 -1.05
N GLN A 107 -18.87 -9.85 -0.50
CA GLN A 107 -18.35 -10.62 0.65
C GLN A 107 -17.03 -11.31 0.31
N GLN A 108 -16.93 -11.90 -0.88
CA GLN A 108 -15.69 -12.50 -1.37
C GLN A 108 -14.56 -11.46 -1.48
N ILE A 109 -14.84 -10.29 -2.07
CA ILE A 109 -13.86 -9.20 -2.19
C ILE A 109 -13.46 -8.69 -0.80
N ARG A 110 -14.41 -8.56 0.13
CA ARG A 110 -14.14 -8.16 1.51
C ARG A 110 -13.20 -9.14 2.22
N HIS A 111 -13.42 -10.44 2.06
CA HIS A 111 -12.54 -11.46 2.64
C HIS A 111 -11.11 -11.39 2.06
N GLN A 112 -10.98 -11.18 0.75
CA GLN A 112 -9.67 -10.99 0.12
C GLN A 112 -8.99 -9.70 0.59
N PHE A 113 -9.74 -8.61 0.73
CA PHE A 113 -9.27 -7.35 1.31
C PHE A 113 -8.70 -7.54 2.73
N ASP A 114 -9.43 -8.24 3.60
CA ASP A 114 -8.98 -8.51 4.97
C ASP A 114 -7.71 -9.39 5.00
N THR A 115 -7.60 -10.34 4.06
CA THR A 115 -6.37 -11.13 3.88
C THR A 115 -5.19 -10.25 3.45
N LYS A 116 -5.40 -9.33 2.49
CA LYS A 116 -4.36 -8.40 2.05
C LYS A 116 -3.93 -7.42 3.14
N ASN A 117 -4.85 -6.96 3.98
CA ASN A 117 -4.49 -6.15 5.16
C ASN A 117 -3.60 -6.91 6.16
N LYS A 118 -3.86 -8.21 6.38
CA LYS A 118 -2.99 -9.05 7.21
C LYS A 118 -1.60 -9.18 6.60
N GLU A 119 -1.51 -9.35 5.28
CA GLU A 119 -0.21 -9.38 4.59
C GLU A 119 0.53 -8.04 4.63
N LEU A 120 -0.20 -6.92 4.55
CA LEU A 120 0.38 -5.58 4.73
C LEU A 120 0.94 -5.41 6.15
N ALA A 121 0.27 -5.94 7.17
CA ALA A 121 0.78 -5.96 8.55
C ALA A 121 2.05 -6.85 8.68
N ASN A 122 2.14 -7.96 7.94
CA ASN A 122 3.36 -8.76 7.85
C ASN A 122 4.52 -7.95 7.23
N MET A 123 4.24 -7.17 6.18
CA MET A 123 5.24 -6.29 5.54
C MET A 123 5.79 -5.21 6.48
N ALA A 124 4.98 -4.69 7.41
CA ALA A 124 5.45 -3.78 8.45
C ALA A 124 6.51 -4.43 9.38
N ARG A 125 6.42 -5.75 9.64
CA ARG A 125 7.47 -6.48 10.37
C ARG A 125 8.74 -6.61 9.55
N LEU A 126 8.60 -6.88 8.25
CA LEU A 126 9.73 -6.95 7.33
C LEU A 126 10.49 -5.62 7.24
N LEU A 127 9.77 -4.48 7.20
CA LEU A 127 10.37 -3.15 7.28
C LEU A 127 11.24 -2.97 8.53
N ARG A 128 10.80 -3.51 9.68
CA ARG A 128 11.61 -3.51 10.91
C ARG A 128 12.85 -4.37 10.74
N GLY A 129 12.73 -5.57 10.19
CA GLY A 129 13.89 -6.44 9.91
C GLY A 129 14.93 -5.79 8.99
N VAL A 130 14.49 -5.08 7.94
CA VAL A 130 15.40 -4.32 7.05
C VAL A 130 16.06 -3.15 7.79
N ALA A 131 15.33 -2.46 8.67
CA ALA A 131 15.89 -1.42 9.52
C ALA A 131 16.93 -1.99 10.50
N ASP A 132 16.67 -3.16 11.09
CA ASP A 132 17.61 -3.85 11.97
C ASP A 132 18.87 -4.28 11.22
N LEU A 133 18.73 -4.77 9.98
CA LEU A 133 19.88 -5.04 9.09
C LEU A 133 20.68 -3.75 8.86
N GLN A 134 20.02 -2.65 8.49
CA GLN A 134 20.68 -1.36 8.30
C GLN A 134 21.46 -0.91 9.55
N VAL A 135 20.90 -1.12 10.75
CA VAL A 135 21.57 -0.83 12.03
C VAL A 135 22.74 -1.78 12.29
N GLY A 136 22.61 -3.06 11.97
CA GLY A 136 23.70 -4.05 12.07
C GLY A 136 24.92 -3.69 11.23
N TRP A 137 24.70 -3.02 10.09
CA TRP A 137 25.76 -2.49 9.22
C TRP A 137 26.37 -1.17 9.72
N GLN A 138 25.87 -0.55 10.79
CA GLN A 138 26.50 0.66 11.35
C GLN A 138 27.80 0.35 12.11
N ASN A 139 27.95 -0.88 12.61
CA ASN A 139 29.09 -1.26 13.43
C ASN A 139 30.12 -2.02 12.60
N ALA A 140 31.29 -1.43 12.37
CA ALA A 140 32.38 -2.09 11.64
C ALA A 140 32.81 -3.45 12.22
N ARG A 141 32.53 -3.71 13.52
CA ARG A 141 32.82 -4.99 14.17
C ARG A 141 32.00 -6.15 13.63
N SER A 142 30.82 -5.92 13.05
CA SER A 142 30.02 -7.01 12.44
C SER A 142 30.65 -7.50 11.13
N VAL A 143 31.43 -6.66 10.46
CA VAL A 143 32.10 -6.95 9.19
C VAL A 143 33.45 -7.62 9.40
N GLU A 144 34.11 -7.35 10.52
CA GLU A 144 35.46 -7.83 10.83
C GLU A 144 35.62 -9.35 10.74
N PRO A 145 34.72 -10.21 11.29
CA PRO A 145 34.84 -11.66 11.13
C PRO A 145 34.80 -12.13 9.68
N ILE A 146 33.97 -11.49 8.85
CA ILE A 146 33.85 -11.82 7.41
C ILE A 146 35.16 -11.47 6.71
N LEU A 147 35.70 -10.27 6.95
CA LEU A 147 36.95 -9.85 6.36
C LEU A 147 38.12 -10.71 6.86
N SER A 148 38.19 -11.04 8.14
CA SER A 148 39.20 -11.96 8.67
C SER A 148 39.12 -13.35 8.02
N SER A 149 37.90 -13.87 7.76
CA SER A 149 37.72 -15.11 7.01
C SER A 149 38.27 -15.00 5.58
N ILE A 150 37.94 -13.92 4.86
CA ILE A 150 38.46 -13.68 3.51
C ILE A 150 39.99 -13.62 3.54
N LEU A 151 40.57 -12.85 4.45
CA LEU A 151 42.02 -12.71 4.60
C LEU A 151 42.71 -14.04 4.92
N SER A 152 42.04 -14.96 5.63
CA SER A 152 42.60 -16.28 5.92
C SER A 152 42.64 -17.21 4.70
N THR A 153 41.74 -17.01 3.74
CA THR A 153 41.65 -17.80 2.51
C THR A 153 42.29 -17.13 1.29
N TYR A 154 42.67 -15.86 1.40
CA TYR A 154 43.20 -15.08 0.29
C TYR A 154 44.65 -15.46 0.00
N GLU A 155 44.94 -15.83 -1.24
CA GLU A 155 46.31 -16.11 -1.68
C GLU A 155 47.05 -14.79 -1.90
N PHE A 156 48.02 -14.51 -1.02
CA PHE A 156 48.84 -13.31 -1.09
C PHE A 156 50.08 -13.55 -1.95
N SER A 157 50.33 -12.62 -2.89
CA SER A 157 51.60 -12.56 -3.62
C SER A 157 52.77 -12.24 -2.69
N PRO A 158 54.01 -12.60 -3.06
CA PRO A 158 55.21 -12.19 -2.34
C PRO A 158 55.23 -10.68 -2.06
N GLY A 159 55.60 -10.29 -0.85
CA GLY A 159 55.66 -8.89 -0.42
C GLY A 159 54.35 -8.34 0.17
N ILE A 160 53.32 -9.16 0.33
CA ILE A 160 52.10 -8.83 1.08
C ILE A 160 52.04 -9.65 2.36
N HIS A 161 51.85 -8.98 3.48
CA HIS A 161 51.78 -9.62 4.79
C HIS A 161 50.59 -9.08 5.59
N VAL A 162 49.81 -9.97 6.19
CA VAL A 162 48.78 -9.60 7.18
C VAL A 162 49.40 -9.72 8.56
N VAL A 163 49.52 -8.60 9.28
CA VAL A 163 50.21 -8.53 10.56
C VAL A 163 49.29 -7.97 11.63
N THR A 164 49.29 -8.61 12.81
CA THR A 164 48.70 -8.02 14.01
C THR A 164 49.72 -7.09 14.66
N VAL A 165 49.35 -5.82 14.83
CA VAL A 165 50.27 -4.82 15.37
C VAL A 165 50.46 -5.06 16.86
N ASP A 166 51.69 -5.16 17.31
CA ASP A 166 52.07 -5.33 18.71
C ASP A 166 52.96 -4.18 19.20
N ARG A 167 53.47 -4.29 20.43
CA ARG A 167 54.35 -3.27 21.02
C ARG A 167 55.75 -3.24 20.39
N GLN A 168 56.15 -4.27 19.66
CA GLN A 168 57.49 -4.38 19.07
C GLN A 168 57.49 -3.85 17.62
N ASN A 169 56.43 -4.13 16.86
CA ASN A 169 56.36 -3.82 15.43
C ASN A 169 55.67 -2.48 15.11
N TYR A 170 54.87 -1.88 16.00
CA TYR A 170 54.14 -0.64 15.67
C TYR A 170 55.08 0.51 15.26
N GLY A 171 56.25 0.60 15.90
CA GLY A 171 57.29 1.56 15.58
C GLY A 171 57.92 1.29 14.22
N GLN A 172 58.19 0.01 13.93
CA GLN A 172 58.73 -0.44 12.64
C GLN A 172 57.75 -0.15 11.49
N LEU A 173 56.45 -0.31 11.72
CA LEU A 173 55.39 -0.03 10.76
C LEU A 173 55.03 1.46 10.61
N GLY A 174 55.67 2.36 11.37
CA GLY A 174 55.33 3.78 11.33
C GLY A 174 53.93 4.09 11.87
N LEU A 175 53.37 3.22 12.70
CA LEU A 175 52.02 3.34 13.26
C LEU A 175 52.03 3.99 14.65
N LYS A 176 50.90 4.57 15.05
CA LYS A 176 50.76 5.14 16.41
C LYS A 176 50.48 4.02 17.41
N ARG A 177 50.83 4.22 18.69
CA ARG A 177 50.55 3.24 19.78
C ARG A 177 49.09 2.77 19.85
N LYS A 178 48.13 3.60 19.43
CA LYS A 178 46.69 3.24 19.36
C LYS A 178 46.36 2.14 18.34
N ALA A 179 47.30 1.81 17.45
CA ALA A 179 47.14 0.74 16.48
C ALA A 179 47.53 -0.63 17.04
N VAL A 180 48.17 -0.69 18.23
CA VAL A 180 48.49 -1.97 18.88
C VAL A 180 47.20 -2.76 19.12
N GLY A 181 47.18 -4.01 18.68
CA GLY A 181 46.02 -4.91 18.66
C GLY A 181 45.22 -4.89 17.36
N THR A 182 45.51 -4.00 16.42
CA THR A 182 44.81 -3.95 15.12
C THR A 182 45.51 -4.78 14.06
N GLN A 183 44.74 -5.35 13.14
CA GLN A 183 45.28 -6.03 11.95
C GLN A 183 45.59 -5.00 10.84
N GLN A 184 46.72 -5.20 10.17
CA GLN A 184 47.17 -4.37 9.05
C GLN A 184 47.62 -5.27 7.90
N ILE A 185 47.28 -4.89 6.68
CA ILE A 185 47.84 -5.46 5.46
C ILE A 185 49.02 -4.59 5.07
N VAL A 186 50.22 -5.17 5.06
CA VAL A 186 51.49 -4.49 4.78
C VAL A 186 51.94 -4.90 3.38
N PHE A 187 52.32 -3.91 2.57
CA PHE A 187 52.79 -4.07 1.20
C PHE A 187 54.22 -3.54 1.07
N GLU A 188 55.15 -4.37 0.64
CA GLU A 188 56.54 -3.98 0.43
C GLU A 188 56.73 -3.28 -0.92
N TYR A 189 57.21 -2.04 -0.91
CA TYR A 189 57.44 -1.28 -2.15
C TYR A 189 58.57 -1.84 -3.01
N SER A 190 59.47 -2.64 -2.44
CA SER A 190 60.52 -3.34 -3.17
C SER A 190 59.99 -4.45 -4.08
N GLN A 191 58.81 -4.99 -3.77
CA GLN A 191 58.24 -6.13 -4.49
C GLN A 191 57.01 -5.76 -5.32
N LEU A 192 56.24 -4.76 -4.87
CA LEU A 192 54.95 -4.42 -5.46
C LEU A 192 54.84 -2.93 -5.78
N THR A 193 54.47 -2.63 -7.01
CA THR A 193 54.08 -1.30 -7.47
C THR A 193 52.80 -0.82 -6.78
N ARG A 194 52.57 0.49 -6.77
CA ARG A 194 51.35 1.09 -6.19
C ARG A 194 50.08 0.55 -6.84
N GLU A 195 50.12 0.31 -8.15
CA GLU A 195 49.00 -0.22 -8.92
C GLU A 195 48.69 -1.66 -8.53
N GLU A 196 49.70 -2.52 -8.41
CA GLU A 196 49.53 -3.89 -7.90
C GLU A 196 48.97 -3.91 -6.47
N GLN A 197 49.44 -3.01 -5.59
CA GLN A 197 48.89 -2.86 -4.23
C GLN A 197 47.40 -2.53 -4.27
N MET A 198 47.00 -1.56 -5.12
CA MET A 198 45.59 -1.19 -5.31
C MET A 198 44.79 -2.36 -5.89
N GLN A 199 45.36 -3.11 -6.83
CA GLN A 199 44.73 -4.28 -7.44
C GLN A 199 44.48 -5.40 -6.42
N HIS A 200 45.42 -5.67 -5.51
CA HIS A 200 45.21 -6.67 -4.44
C HIS A 200 44.12 -6.25 -3.46
N VAL A 201 44.10 -4.98 -3.03
CA VAL A 201 43.04 -4.46 -2.17
C VAL A 201 41.69 -4.48 -2.91
N ALA A 202 41.66 -4.12 -4.20
CA ALA A 202 40.46 -4.22 -5.02
C ALA A 202 39.99 -5.68 -5.14
N GLY A 203 40.92 -6.64 -5.26
CA GLY A 203 40.62 -8.08 -5.24
C GLY A 203 39.92 -8.52 -3.94
N LEU A 204 40.42 -8.09 -2.78
CA LEU A 204 39.76 -8.32 -1.49
C LEU A 204 38.36 -7.69 -1.44
N CYS A 205 38.23 -6.46 -1.93
CA CYS A 205 36.94 -5.77 -2.02
C CYS A 205 35.96 -6.51 -2.94
N ASN A 206 36.43 -7.08 -4.05
CA ASN A 206 35.62 -7.85 -4.98
C ASN A 206 35.14 -9.17 -4.38
N GLN A 207 36.00 -9.87 -3.64
CA GLN A 207 35.59 -11.09 -2.91
C GLN A 207 34.54 -10.77 -1.84
N PHE A 208 34.74 -9.68 -1.08
CA PHE A 208 33.73 -9.21 -0.13
C PHE A 208 32.42 -8.82 -0.84
N SER A 209 32.51 -8.12 -1.97
CA SER A 209 31.36 -7.73 -2.79
C SER A 209 30.56 -8.95 -3.25
N ALA A 210 31.23 -10.04 -3.65
CA ALA A 210 30.58 -11.27 -4.09
C ALA A 210 29.80 -11.93 -2.94
N LEU A 211 30.40 -12.06 -1.76
CA LEU A 211 29.73 -12.60 -0.56
C LEU A 211 28.55 -11.72 -0.14
N PHE A 212 28.76 -10.40 -0.09
CA PHE A 212 27.69 -9.45 0.20
C PHE A 212 26.54 -9.56 -0.80
N ALA A 213 26.83 -9.61 -2.10
CA ALA A 213 25.82 -9.68 -3.14
C ALA A 213 25.01 -10.97 -3.06
N GLN A 214 25.63 -12.10 -2.68
CA GLN A 214 24.89 -13.35 -2.46
C GLN A 214 23.87 -13.22 -1.32
N THR A 215 24.30 -12.70 -0.16
CA THR A 215 23.41 -12.48 0.99
C THR A 215 22.34 -11.42 0.68
N ALA A 216 22.73 -10.32 0.04
CA ALA A 216 21.82 -9.23 -0.32
C ALA A 216 20.74 -9.71 -1.31
N ARG A 217 21.09 -10.49 -2.34
CA ARG A 217 20.12 -11.06 -3.27
C ARG A 217 19.13 -11.99 -2.59
N HIS A 218 19.60 -12.82 -1.65
CA HIS A 218 18.71 -13.67 -0.87
C HIS A 218 17.70 -12.84 -0.07
N ASN A 219 18.17 -11.81 0.63
CA ASN A 219 17.31 -10.90 1.39
C ASN A 219 16.33 -10.15 0.48
N LEU A 220 16.80 -9.61 -0.66
CA LEU A 220 15.95 -8.92 -1.63
C LEU A 220 14.87 -9.85 -2.21
N ALA A 221 15.19 -11.11 -2.51
CA ALA A 221 14.23 -12.07 -3.01
C ALA A 221 13.12 -12.37 -1.99
N GLN A 222 13.47 -12.48 -0.69
CA GLN A 222 12.48 -12.64 0.38
C GLN A 222 11.57 -11.41 0.51
N ILE A 223 12.16 -10.21 0.49
CA ILE A 223 11.44 -8.94 0.54
C ILE A 223 10.48 -8.81 -0.64
N GLU A 224 10.95 -9.15 -1.83
CA GLU A 224 10.15 -9.10 -3.04
C GLU A 224 9.00 -10.10 -3.04
N ALA A 225 9.24 -11.34 -2.60
CA ALA A 225 8.18 -12.34 -2.44
C ALA A 225 7.06 -11.80 -1.53
N GLN A 226 7.42 -11.16 -0.41
CA GLN A 226 6.44 -10.54 0.48
C GLN A 226 5.72 -9.36 -0.20
N ILE A 227 6.43 -8.51 -0.92
CA ILE A 227 5.82 -7.39 -1.67
C ILE A 227 4.76 -7.92 -2.65
N ARG A 228 5.08 -8.97 -3.41
CA ARG A 228 4.14 -9.60 -4.37
C ARG A 228 2.88 -10.09 -3.67
N LEU A 229 3.00 -10.70 -2.49
CA LEU A 229 1.84 -11.14 -1.70
C LEU A 229 0.97 -9.97 -1.24
N THR A 230 1.56 -8.82 -0.92
CA THR A 230 0.81 -7.62 -0.47
C THR A 230 0.13 -6.84 -1.57
N GLN A 231 0.38 -7.13 -2.85
CA GLN A 231 -0.17 -6.31 -3.94
C GLN A 231 -1.71 -6.33 -3.92
N PRO A 232 -2.36 -5.14 -3.88
CA PRO A 232 -3.81 -5.03 -3.83
C PRO A 232 -4.48 -5.10 -5.21
N SER A 233 -3.71 -5.21 -6.30
CA SER A 233 -4.20 -5.12 -7.69
C SER A 233 -5.43 -5.99 -7.98
N THR A 234 -5.42 -7.25 -7.54
CA THR A 234 -6.55 -8.17 -7.72
C THR A 234 -7.81 -7.71 -6.99
N VAL A 235 -7.68 -7.22 -5.75
CA VAL A 235 -8.83 -6.75 -4.96
C VAL A 235 -9.35 -5.45 -5.55
N THR A 236 -8.45 -4.55 -5.97
CA THR A 236 -8.80 -3.30 -6.65
C THR A 236 -9.56 -3.58 -7.94
N SER A 237 -9.09 -4.50 -8.79
CA SER A 237 -9.75 -4.80 -10.07
C SER A 237 -11.12 -5.44 -9.85
N GLN A 238 -11.25 -6.36 -8.90
CA GLN A 238 -12.54 -7.00 -8.58
C GLN A 238 -13.54 -6.00 -7.99
N TRP A 239 -13.08 -5.10 -7.11
CA TRP A 239 -13.91 -4.02 -6.58
C TRP A 239 -14.38 -3.08 -7.69
N LYS A 240 -13.49 -2.64 -8.58
CA LYS A 240 -13.87 -1.81 -9.74
C LYS A 240 -14.89 -2.50 -10.62
N GLN A 241 -14.70 -3.80 -10.88
CA GLN A 241 -15.67 -4.59 -11.64
C GLN A 241 -17.04 -4.65 -10.96
N LEU A 242 -17.09 -4.85 -9.64
CA LEU A 242 -18.34 -4.81 -8.88
C LEU A 242 -18.97 -3.40 -8.92
N HIS A 243 -18.16 -2.36 -8.81
CA HIS A 243 -18.62 -0.98 -8.88
C HIS A 243 -19.26 -0.67 -10.25
N ASP A 244 -18.61 -1.04 -11.34
CA ASP A 244 -19.11 -0.89 -12.72
C ASP A 244 -20.39 -1.70 -13.00
N GLN A 245 -20.63 -2.77 -12.24
CA GLN A 245 -21.88 -3.54 -12.31
C GLN A 245 -23.03 -2.82 -11.58
N LEU A 246 -22.72 -2.12 -10.49
CA LEU A 246 -23.70 -1.42 -9.64
C LEU A 246 -24.08 -0.04 -10.19
N CYS A 247 -23.12 0.69 -10.75
CA CYS A 247 -23.32 2.05 -11.25
C CYS A 247 -23.51 2.06 -12.77
N LEU A 248 -24.30 3.01 -13.28
CA LEU A 248 -24.32 3.35 -14.70
C LEU A 248 -22.99 4.00 -15.06
N LYS A 249 -22.42 3.63 -16.21
CA LYS A 249 -21.27 4.36 -16.75
C LYS A 249 -21.80 5.69 -17.28
N ASP A 250 -21.20 6.79 -16.85
CA ASP A 250 -21.42 8.08 -17.49
C ASP A 250 -20.87 7.98 -18.91
N ASP A 251 -21.75 7.71 -19.89
CA ASP A 251 -21.40 7.63 -21.30
C ASP A 251 -20.87 8.98 -21.85
N THR A 252 -20.92 10.05 -21.05
CA THR A 252 -20.46 11.40 -21.39
C THR A 252 -18.95 11.54 -21.57
N ASP A 253 -18.14 10.61 -21.08
CA ASP A 253 -16.67 10.71 -21.23
C ASP A 253 -16.13 10.09 -22.53
N ASN A 254 -16.99 9.46 -23.34
CA ASN A 254 -16.58 8.81 -24.60
C ASN A 254 -16.87 9.65 -25.86
N GLU A 255 -17.41 10.88 -25.72
CA GLU A 255 -17.37 11.84 -26.82
C GLU A 255 -15.97 12.44 -26.94
N ASN A 256 -15.10 11.67 -27.60
CA ASN A 256 -14.07 12.15 -28.52
C ASN A 256 -13.76 13.66 -28.41
N VAL A 257 -12.90 14.03 -27.46
CA VAL A 257 -11.85 15.00 -27.77
C VAL A 257 -10.89 14.26 -28.71
N GLU A 258 -11.34 14.05 -29.95
CA GLU A 258 -10.48 13.86 -31.09
C GLU A 258 -9.66 15.15 -31.13
N SER A 259 -8.52 15.11 -30.46
CA SER A 259 -7.50 16.15 -30.55
C SER A 259 -7.05 16.14 -31.99
N ASP A 260 -7.81 16.87 -32.82
CA ASP A 260 -7.36 17.46 -34.05
C ASP A 260 -5.98 18.03 -33.74
N ARG A 261 -4.94 17.32 -34.19
CA ARG A 261 -3.55 17.76 -34.14
C ARG A 261 -3.39 18.88 -35.16
N GLY A 262 -4.14 19.96 -34.94
CA GLY A 262 -3.95 21.24 -35.58
C GLY A 262 -2.53 21.68 -35.29
N SER A 263 -1.72 21.65 -36.34
CA SER A 263 -0.41 22.26 -36.43
C SER A 263 -0.51 23.72 -35.99
N PHE A 264 -0.14 24.01 -34.74
CA PHE A 264 0.01 25.38 -34.26
C PHE A 264 1.39 25.89 -34.68
N ASP A 265 1.38 26.70 -35.73
CA ASP A 265 2.48 27.60 -36.04
C ASP A 265 2.70 28.60 -34.91
N ILE A 266 3.97 28.87 -34.70
CA ILE A 266 4.61 29.72 -33.71
C ILE A 266 4.10 31.17 -33.84
N ILE A 267 3.51 31.71 -32.78
CA ILE A 267 3.51 33.17 -32.54
C ILE A 267 3.89 33.42 -31.09
N ASP A 268 5.10 33.97 -30.93
CA ASP A 268 5.64 34.59 -29.73
C ASP A 268 4.82 35.82 -29.33
N ASP A 269 4.39 35.88 -28.07
CA ASP A 269 4.44 37.06 -27.17
C ASP A 269 3.41 36.95 -26.04
N ILE A 270 3.82 36.41 -24.89
CA ILE A 270 3.10 36.59 -23.61
C ILE A 270 4.13 36.91 -22.50
N PRO A 271 3.90 37.91 -21.62
CA PRO A 271 4.88 38.38 -20.64
C PRO A 271 5.02 37.44 -19.42
N PRO A 272 6.10 37.58 -18.63
CA PRO A 272 6.44 36.64 -17.57
C PRO A 272 5.53 36.79 -16.34
N THR A 273 4.52 35.92 -16.22
CA THR A 273 3.81 35.70 -14.95
C THR A 273 4.66 34.90 -13.97
N ARG A 274 4.80 35.46 -12.78
CA ARG A 274 5.57 34.95 -11.63
C ARG A 274 5.17 33.52 -11.25
N PRO A 275 6.13 32.67 -10.84
CA PRO A 275 5.84 31.34 -10.30
C PRO A 275 5.19 31.45 -8.91
N THR A 276 3.94 31.03 -8.78
CA THR A 276 3.30 30.77 -7.48
C THR A 276 3.64 29.35 -7.01
N PRO A 277 4.08 29.15 -5.76
CA PRO A 277 4.42 27.83 -5.25
C PRO A 277 3.16 27.08 -4.81
N PHE A 278 2.94 25.90 -5.41
CA PHE A 278 2.08 24.79 -4.95
C PHE A 278 0.61 25.13 -4.62
N ARG A 279 -0.23 25.22 -5.66
CA ARG A 279 -1.68 24.98 -5.51
C ARG A 279 -1.97 23.57 -6.01
N ILE A 280 -2.12 22.62 -5.09
CA ILE A 280 -2.63 21.28 -5.38
C ILE A 280 -4.15 21.44 -5.52
N SER A 281 -4.59 21.70 -6.75
CA SER A 281 -6.01 21.69 -7.09
C SER A 281 -6.49 20.23 -7.07
N ALA A 282 -7.29 19.88 -6.07
CA ALA A 282 -7.94 18.57 -5.95
C ALA A 282 -9.20 18.52 -6.84
N SER A 283 -9.02 18.65 -8.14
CA SER A 283 -10.10 18.49 -9.12
C SER A 283 -9.86 17.23 -9.92
N ASP A 284 -10.67 16.18 -9.64
CA ASP A 284 -11.01 15.01 -10.49
C ASP A 284 -9.99 14.56 -11.54
N THR A 285 -8.71 14.61 -11.21
CA THR A 285 -7.70 13.83 -11.92
C THR A 285 -7.95 12.41 -11.49
N GLU A 286 -8.53 11.62 -12.40
CA GLU A 286 -8.39 10.18 -12.43
C GLU A 286 -7.04 9.84 -11.83
N SER A 287 -7.06 9.19 -10.66
CA SER A 287 -5.89 8.86 -9.88
C SER A 287 -4.95 8.03 -10.76
N SER A 288 -4.08 8.71 -11.50
CA SER A 288 -2.92 8.15 -12.17
C SER A 288 -1.93 7.82 -11.08
N LEU A 289 -2.32 6.83 -10.28
CA LEU A 289 -1.46 6.05 -9.43
C LEU A 289 -0.49 5.41 -10.41
N LEU A 290 0.61 6.12 -10.69
CA LEU A 290 1.80 5.56 -11.30
C LEU A 290 2.19 4.35 -10.47
N TRP A 291 1.66 3.20 -10.88
CA TRP A 291 1.83 1.96 -10.18
C TRP A 291 3.30 1.62 -10.35
N CYS A 292 4.06 1.66 -9.26
CA CYS A 292 5.48 1.34 -9.34
C CYS A 292 5.56 -0.12 -9.80
N PRO A 293 6.18 -0.41 -10.95
CA PRO A 293 6.22 -1.78 -11.46
C PRO A 293 6.87 -2.69 -10.40
N SER A 294 6.30 -3.88 -10.23
CA SER A 294 6.65 -4.87 -9.20
C SER A 294 8.13 -5.25 -9.10
N ASN A 295 8.96 -4.85 -10.06
CA ASN A 295 10.35 -5.27 -10.22
C ASN A 295 11.37 -4.23 -9.74
N THR A 296 10.95 -3.19 -9.03
CA THR A 296 11.87 -2.11 -8.56
C THR A 296 13.03 -2.63 -7.71
N LEU A 297 12.82 -3.65 -6.87
CA LEU A 297 13.88 -4.19 -6.01
C LEU A 297 14.83 -5.14 -6.74
N GLN A 298 14.35 -5.90 -7.73
CA GLN A 298 15.22 -6.80 -8.53
C GLN A 298 16.27 -6.01 -9.31
N ASN A 299 15.90 -4.81 -9.73
CA ASN A 299 16.76 -3.93 -10.51
C ASN A 299 17.66 -3.05 -9.64
N MET A 300 17.63 -3.20 -8.31
CA MET A 300 18.50 -2.43 -7.43
C MET A 300 19.97 -2.83 -7.67
N PRO A 301 20.84 -1.88 -8.07
CA PRO A 301 22.22 -2.21 -8.37
C PRO A 301 22.94 -2.70 -7.11
N MET A 302 23.70 -3.79 -7.25
CA MET A 302 24.58 -4.24 -6.18
C MET A 302 25.67 -3.20 -5.95
N PRO A 303 25.97 -2.86 -4.68
CA PRO A 303 26.98 -1.86 -4.40
C PRO A 303 28.37 -2.40 -4.75
N SER A 304 29.21 -1.53 -5.32
CA SER A 304 30.64 -1.82 -5.46
C SER A 304 31.34 -1.46 -4.15
N PHE A 305 32.10 -2.41 -3.60
CA PHE A 305 33.00 -2.15 -2.48
C PHE A 305 34.41 -1.80 -2.95
N THR A 306 34.67 -1.67 -4.26
CA THR A 306 35.96 -1.15 -4.73
C THR A 306 36.03 0.35 -4.43
N PRO A 307 37.07 0.83 -3.73
CA PRO A 307 37.23 2.26 -3.48
C PRO A 307 37.37 3.05 -4.78
N THR A 308 36.72 4.21 -4.81
CA THR A 308 36.90 5.18 -5.89
C THR A 308 38.32 5.76 -5.91
N PRO A 309 38.80 6.30 -7.05
CA PRO A 309 40.17 6.80 -7.21
C PRO A 309 40.66 7.73 -6.07
N TRP A 310 39.79 8.60 -5.55
CA TRP A 310 40.15 9.54 -4.48
C TRP A 310 40.20 8.92 -3.08
N GLN A 311 39.54 7.78 -2.84
CA GLN A 311 39.49 7.11 -1.54
C GLN A 311 40.74 6.28 -1.23
N TRP A 312 41.54 5.95 -2.26
CA TRP A 312 42.76 5.15 -2.10
C TRP A 312 43.79 5.78 -1.18
N ASN A 313 43.90 7.10 -1.19
CA ASN A 313 44.84 7.81 -0.32
C ASN A 313 44.46 7.71 1.17
N ASP A 314 43.18 7.54 1.46
CA ASP A 314 42.68 7.39 2.82
C ASP A 314 42.84 5.96 3.35
N LEU A 315 42.74 4.97 2.46
CA LEU A 315 42.83 3.55 2.80
C LEU A 315 44.27 3.02 2.78
N LEU A 316 45.02 3.29 1.70
CA LEU A 316 46.36 2.77 1.45
C LEU A 316 47.41 3.83 1.78
N LYS A 317 47.92 3.78 3.00
CA LYS A 317 48.83 4.80 3.55
C LYS A 317 50.27 4.39 3.38
N THR A 318 51.07 5.24 2.75
CA THR A 318 52.53 5.10 2.73
C THR A 318 53.07 5.30 4.14
N ARG A 319 54.01 4.45 4.56
CA ARG A 319 54.54 4.47 5.93
C ARG A 319 56.06 4.50 5.92
N ARG A 320 56.61 5.09 6.97
CA ARG A 320 58.05 5.06 7.27
C ARG A 320 58.23 4.60 8.71
N PRO A 321 59.18 3.69 8.98
CA PRO A 321 59.52 3.31 10.35
C PRO A 321 59.84 4.55 11.19
N TYR A 322 59.37 4.56 12.44
CA TYR A 322 59.83 5.55 13.40
C TYR A 322 61.32 5.32 13.65
N ARG A 323 62.15 6.25 13.18
CA ARG A 323 63.54 6.32 13.63
C ARG A 323 63.51 6.86 15.06
N PRO A 324 63.90 6.09 16.09
CA PRO A 324 64.11 6.66 17.40
C PRO A 324 65.20 7.72 17.23
N LEU A 325 64.82 9.00 17.25
CA LEU A 325 65.80 10.07 17.25
C LEU A 325 66.59 9.91 18.54
N LEU A 326 67.87 9.56 18.40
CA LEU A 326 68.80 9.16 19.45
C LEU A 326 69.08 10.25 20.52
N LEU A 327 68.38 11.38 20.48
CA LEU A 327 68.49 12.46 21.46
C LEU A 327 67.08 12.94 21.82
N GLY A 328 66.65 12.60 23.04
CA GLY A 328 65.39 13.02 23.66
C GLY A 328 65.30 14.52 23.96
N LEU A 329 65.70 15.38 23.03
CA LEU A 329 65.48 16.83 23.11
C LEU A 329 64.15 17.16 22.44
N LEU A 330 63.13 17.26 23.29
CA LEU A 330 61.76 17.71 23.03
C LEU A 330 61.73 18.97 22.15
N LYS A 331 61.71 18.81 20.82
CA LYS A 331 61.32 19.89 19.93
C LYS A 331 59.79 20.02 20.01
N LYS A 332 59.32 20.85 20.95
CA LYS A 332 57.94 21.36 21.06
C LYS A 332 57.56 21.97 19.70
N ARG A 333 57.02 21.15 18.78
CA ARG A 333 56.56 21.62 17.46
C ARG A 333 55.31 22.46 17.71
N GLY A 334 55.48 23.78 17.69
CA GLY A 334 54.40 24.74 17.92
C GLY A 334 53.23 24.49 16.96
N ARG A 335 52.00 24.55 17.51
CA ARG A 335 50.72 24.36 16.79
C ARG A 335 50.54 25.23 15.54
N GLN A 336 51.36 26.26 15.35
CA GLN A 336 51.24 27.28 14.31
C GLN A 336 51.56 26.78 12.89
N ASN A 337 52.28 25.65 12.73
CA ASN A 337 52.60 25.09 11.42
C ASN A 337 51.59 24.05 10.89
N TRP A 338 50.59 23.65 11.69
CA TRP A 338 49.58 22.68 11.23
C TRP A 338 48.66 23.29 10.16
N PHE A 339 48.22 24.53 10.34
CA PHE A 339 47.36 25.23 9.37
C PHE A 339 48.08 25.52 8.05
N ARG A 340 49.38 25.85 8.10
CA ARG A 340 50.22 26.02 6.89
C ARG A 340 50.49 24.71 6.16
N SER A 341 50.64 23.59 6.88
CA SER A 341 50.74 22.27 6.25
C SER A 341 49.43 21.87 5.56
N MET A 342 48.29 22.07 6.22
CA MET A 342 46.98 21.74 5.67
C MET A 342 46.64 22.56 4.41
N LEU A 343 46.96 23.87 4.41
CA LEU A 343 46.80 24.73 3.21
C LEU A 343 47.77 24.35 2.09
N LYS A 344 49.01 23.96 2.42
CA LYS A 344 49.95 23.43 1.41
C LYS A 344 49.45 22.11 0.83
N ASP A 345 48.87 21.24 1.64
CA ASP A 345 48.33 19.94 1.20
C ASP A 345 47.07 20.10 0.33
N LEU A 346 46.29 21.18 0.50
CA LEU A 346 45.14 21.53 -0.34
C LEU A 346 45.53 22.20 -1.66
N LEU A 347 46.63 22.96 -1.70
CA LEU A 347 47.08 23.69 -2.90
C LEU A 347 48.14 22.92 -3.72
N SER A 348 48.82 21.93 -3.12
CA SER A 348 49.82 21.09 -3.77
C SER A 348 49.22 19.76 -4.23
N PHE A 349 48.40 19.79 -5.29
CA PHE A 349 47.95 18.56 -5.96
C PHE A 349 49.06 17.86 -6.78
N GLY A 350 50.25 18.48 -6.96
CA GLY A 350 51.31 17.96 -7.85
C GLY A 350 52.62 17.46 -7.21
N SER A 351 52.89 17.69 -5.92
CA SER A 351 54.23 17.48 -5.33
C SER A 351 54.31 16.41 -4.21
N LYS A 352 53.41 15.43 -4.17
CA LYS A 352 53.49 14.30 -3.19
C LYS A 352 54.38 13.14 -3.65
N ASN A 353 54.76 13.09 -4.93
CA ASN A 353 55.52 11.98 -5.51
C ASN A 353 56.93 11.82 -4.94
N ALA A 354 57.54 12.88 -4.39
CA ALA A 354 58.89 12.81 -3.82
C ALA A 354 58.94 12.10 -2.47
N GLU A 355 57.87 12.16 -1.66
CA GLU A 355 57.82 11.45 -0.38
C GLU A 355 57.46 9.96 -0.55
N GLU A 356 56.66 9.62 -1.56
CA GLU A 356 56.32 8.23 -1.87
C GLU A 356 57.55 7.42 -2.30
N LYS A 357 58.48 8.00 -3.07
CA LYS A 357 59.68 7.31 -3.55
C LYS A 357 60.59 6.72 -2.47
N ASN A 358 60.48 7.18 -1.22
CA ASN A 358 61.35 6.76 -0.12
C ASN A 358 60.61 5.99 0.99
N ALA A 359 59.34 5.63 0.81
CA ALA A 359 58.63 4.80 1.78
C ALA A 359 58.97 3.31 1.54
N PRO A 360 59.41 2.56 2.56
CA PRO A 360 59.73 1.14 2.38
C PRO A 360 58.49 0.24 2.23
N PHE A 361 57.34 0.64 2.78
CA PHE A 361 56.09 -0.11 2.65
C PHE A 361 54.85 0.79 2.72
N ALA A 362 53.73 0.27 2.23
CA ALA A 362 52.39 0.82 2.42
C ALA A 362 51.58 -0.08 3.35
N THR A 363 50.58 0.49 4.02
CA THR A 363 49.71 -0.24 4.94
C THR A 363 48.24 0.08 4.69
N VAL A 364 47.38 -0.94 4.73
CA VAL A 364 45.92 -0.80 4.84
C VAL A 364 45.49 -1.33 6.19
N SER A 365 44.74 -0.52 6.93
CA SER A 365 44.16 -0.97 8.20
C SER A 365 42.90 -1.78 7.92
N VAL A 366 42.86 -3.02 8.40
CA VAL A 366 41.68 -3.91 8.31
C VAL A 366 40.46 -3.22 8.94
N THR A 367 40.63 -2.58 10.09
CA THR A 367 39.56 -1.81 10.74
C THR A 367 39.03 -0.66 9.88
N GLN A 368 39.89 0.04 9.12
CA GLN A 368 39.44 1.11 8.20
C GLN A 368 38.69 0.52 7.00
N LEU A 369 39.13 -0.64 6.50
CA LEU A 369 38.44 -1.34 5.44
C LEU A 369 37.05 -1.84 5.90
N CYS A 370 36.96 -2.41 7.10
CA CYS A 370 35.67 -2.77 7.71
C CYS A 370 34.74 -1.57 7.88
N GLN A 371 35.27 -0.41 8.29
CA GLN A 371 34.46 0.82 8.38
C GLN A 371 33.93 1.25 7.02
N TYR A 372 34.77 1.18 5.99
CA TYR A 372 34.36 1.49 4.63
C TYR A 372 33.26 0.52 4.14
N PHE A 373 33.44 -0.79 4.32
CA PHE A 373 32.43 -1.80 3.98
C PHE A 373 31.13 -1.62 4.76
N ALA A 374 31.21 -1.32 6.06
CA ALA A 374 30.07 -1.01 6.90
C ALA A 374 29.26 0.19 6.35
N LEU A 375 29.94 1.25 5.94
CA LEU A 375 29.30 2.43 5.34
C LEU A 375 28.58 2.11 4.02
N VAL A 376 29.24 1.38 3.11
CA VAL A 376 28.67 0.99 1.82
C VAL A 376 27.46 0.07 2.01
N GLY A 377 27.57 -0.96 2.85
CA GLY A 377 26.48 -1.89 3.16
C GLY A 377 25.29 -1.19 3.84
N ARG A 378 25.56 -0.28 4.79
CA ARG A 378 24.53 0.54 5.44
C ARG A 378 23.77 1.40 4.43
N GLN A 379 24.48 2.03 3.50
CA GLN A 379 23.86 2.88 2.49
C GLN A 379 22.97 2.03 1.57
N PHE A 380 23.43 0.87 1.12
CA PHE A 380 22.60 -0.07 0.36
C PHE A 380 21.29 -0.43 1.09
N TYR A 381 21.36 -0.89 2.35
CA TYR A 381 20.15 -1.25 3.09
C TYR A 381 19.26 -0.05 3.44
N LYS A 382 19.82 1.16 3.52
CA LYS A 382 19.03 2.40 3.64
C LYS A 382 18.19 2.62 2.38
N ASP A 383 18.78 2.41 1.21
CA ASP A 383 18.09 2.60 -0.07
C ASP A 383 17.01 1.52 -0.25
N VAL A 384 17.32 0.26 0.08
CA VAL A 384 16.31 -0.83 0.16
C VAL A 384 15.16 -0.42 1.08
N LEU A 385 15.45 0.05 2.30
CA LEU A 385 14.44 0.44 3.27
C LEU A 385 13.54 1.56 2.73
N ASN A 386 14.11 2.57 2.07
CA ASN A 386 13.35 3.66 1.47
C ASN A 386 12.43 3.17 0.35
N SER A 387 12.92 2.29 -0.52
CA SER A 387 12.10 1.67 -1.57
C SER A 387 10.96 0.84 -1.00
N VAL A 388 11.22 0.01 0.01
CA VAL A 388 10.16 -0.81 0.65
C VAL A 388 9.14 0.06 1.37
N LYS A 389 9.56 1.15 2.03
CA LYS A 389 8.65 2.12 2.67
C LYS A 389 7.73 2.80 1.66
N LEU A 390 8.26 3.18 0.50
CA LEU A 390 7.46 3.77 -0.57
C LEU A 390 6.36 2.81 -1.04
N ILE A 391 6.72 1.54 -1.30
CA ILE A 391 5.77 0.50 -1.71
C ILE A 391 4.73 0.25 -0.60
N TYR A 392 5.16 0.17 0.66
CA TYR A 392 4.25 0.00 1.80
C TYR A 392 3.22 1.13 1.88
N ASN A 393 3.67 2.39 1.76
CA ASN A 393 2.78 3.55 1.80
C ASN A 393 1.82 3.55 0.61
N GLN A 394 2.29 3.20 -0.58
CA GLN A 394 1.45 3.08 -1.77
C GLN A 394 0.36 2.00 -1.59
N ASN A 395 0.74 0.80 -1.12
CA ASN A 395 -0.22 -0.27 -0.86
C ASN A 395 -1.22 0.09 0.23
N THR A 396 -0.78 0.81 1.27
CA THR A 396 -1.65 1.31 2.35
C THR A 396 -2.70 2.26 1.80
N TYR A 397 -2.28 3.23 0.96
CA TYR A 397 -3.19 4.19 0.33
C TYR A 397 -4.22 3.48 -0.57
N VAL A 398 -3.78 2.57 -1.43
CA VAL A 398 -4.68 1.82 -2.33
C VAL A 398 -5.68 0.98 -1.53
N LEU A 399 -5.24 0.32 -0.45
CA LEU A 399 -6.15 -0.44 0.40
C LEU A 399 -7.13 0.47 1.16
N GLN A 400 -6.74 1.67 1.58
CA GLN A 400 -7.67 2.64 2.16
C GLN A 400 -8.75 3.08 1.16
N GLU A 401 -8.36 3.36 -0.08
CA GLU A 401 -9.28 3.70 -1.17
C GLU A 401 -10.25 2.54 -1.45
N VAL A 402 -9.74 1.32 -1.60
CA VAL A 402 -10.57 0.11 -1.79
C VAL A 402 -11.51 -0.10 -0.61
N ASN A 403 -11.09 0.14 0.62
CA ASN A 403 -11.96 0.02 1.79
C ASN A 403 -13.12 1.02 1.73
N GLN A 404 -12.84 2.29 1.42
CA GLN A 404 -13.87 3.31 1.26
C GLN A 404 -14.85 2.94 0.14
N GLY A 405 -14.31 2.52 -1.01
CA GLY A 405 -15.09 2.03 -2.14
C GLY A 405 -15.96 0.83 -1.79
N LEU A 406 -15.43 -0.16 -1.06
CA LEU A 406 -16.19 -1.33 -0.62
C LEU A 406 -17.32 -0.94 0.34
N MET A 407 -17.09 -0.02 1.27
CA MET A 407 -18.14 0.47 2.17
C MET A 407 -19.24 1.20 1.38
N GLN A 408 -18.89 1.96 0.36
CA GLN A 408 -19.86 2.61 -0.51
C GLN A 408 -20.66 1.60 -1.35
N SER A 409 -19.99 0.62 -1.96
CA SER A 409 -20.66 -0.47 -2.69
C SER A 409 -21.62 -1.25 -1.79
N TYR A 410 -21.24 -1.51 -0.53
CA TYR A 410 -22.12 -2.18 0.42
C TYR A 410 -23.38 -1.37 0.72
N ARG A 411 -23.25 -0.06 0.95
CA ARG A 411 -24.40 0.83 1.17
C ARG A 411 -25.34 0.85 -0.05
N ASN A 412 -24.79 0.85 -1.26
CA ASN A 412 -25.57 0.79 -2.49
C ASN A 412 -26.29 -0.56 -2.65
N LEU A 413 -25.63 -1.66 -2.30
CA LEU A 413 -26.24 -3.00 -2.28
C LEU A 413 -27.36 -3.11 -1.23
N GLN A 414 -27.16 -2.56 -0.04
CA GLN A 414 -28.21 -2.48 0.98
C GLN A 414 -29.41 -1.69 0.47
N LEU A 415 -29.17 -0.56 -0.21
CA LEU A 415 -30.25 0.26 -0.78
C LEU A 415 -31.07 -0.53 -1.82
N GLN A 416 -30.41 -1.24 -2.74
CA GLN A 416 -31.08 -2.09 -3.73
C GLN A 416 -31.83 -3.26 -3.07
N SER A 417 -31.23 -3.90 -2.07
CA SER A 417 -31.87 -4.98 -1.33
C SER A 417 -33.12 -4.49 -0.57
N SER A 418 -33.05 -3.33 0.11
CA SER A 418 -34.21 -2.74 0.79
C SER A 418 -35.31 -2.33 -0.19
N LYS A 419 -34.94 -1.81 -1.37
CA LYS A 419 -35.88 -1.52 -2.46
C LYS A 419 -36.60 -2.79 -2.93
N ALA A 420 -35.86 -3.88 -3.17
CA ALA A 420 -36.42 -5.15 -3.59
C ALA A 420 -37.37 -5.74 -2.54
N VAL A 421 -37.03 -5.65 -1.26
CA VAL A 421 -37.90 -6.06 -0.13
C VAL A 421 -39.22 -5.29 -0.13
N MET A 422 -39.18 -3.96 -0.29
CA MET A 422 -40.41 -3.16 -0.37
C MET A 422 -41.24 -3.47 -1.63
N GLN A 423 -40.57 -3.72 -2.76
CA GLN A 423 -41.24 -4.15 -3.99
C GLN A 423 -41.92 -5.51 -3.82
N ARG A 424 -41.28 -6.46 -3.14
CA ARG A 424 -41.87 -7.76 -2.82
C ARG A 424 -43.10 -7.61 -1.91
N ALA A 425 -43.03 -6.76 -0.89
CA ALA A 425 -44.17 -6.46 -0.03
C ALA A 425 -45.37 -5.90 -0.83
N LEU A 426 -45.13 -5.01 -1.80
CA LEU A 426 -46.16 -4.51 -2.70
C LEU A 426 -46.78 -5.61 -3.56
N ILE A 427 -45.97 -6.48 -4.15
CA ILE A 427 -46.45 -7.61 -4.96
C ILE A 427 -47.34 -8.53 -4.12
N ILE A 428 -46.94 -8.85 -2.88
CA ILE A 428 -47.74 -9.68 -1.98
C ILE A 428 -49.09 -9.02 -1.67
N LEU A 429 -49.12 -7.71 -1.41
CA LEU A 429 -50.36 -6.97 -1.14
C LEU A 429 -51.30 -6.96 -2.36
N GLU A 430 -50.76 -6.85 -3.57
CA GLU A 430 -51.51 -6.95 -4.83
C GLU A 430 -52.07 -8.36 -5.05
N GLU A 431 -51.28 -9.40 -4.80
CA GLU A 431 -51.70 -10.80 -4.89
C GLU A 431 -52.84 -11.11 -3.90
N LEU A 432 -52.73 -10.65 -2.65
CA LEU A 432 -53.79 -10.80 -1.64
C LEU A 432 -55.08 -10.08 -2.07
N THR A 433 -54.95 -8.90 -2.71
CA THR A 433 -56.10 -8.17 -3.24
C THR A 433 -56.74 -8.90 -4.43
N ARG A 434 -55.94 -9.55 -5.28
CA ARG A 434 -56.45 -10.38 -6.38
C ARG A 434 -57.22 -11.60 -5.84
N ILE A 435 -56.65 -12.29 -4.85
CA ILE A 435 -57.29 -13.45 -4.20
C ILE A 435 -58.63 -13.05 -3.57
N GLU A 436 -58.71 -11.90 -2.89
CA GLU A 436 -59.98 -11.42 -2.33
C GLU A 436 -61.05 -11.17 -3.41
N ASN A 437 -60.65 -10.57 -4.54
CA ASN A 437 -61.56 -10.30 -5.66
C ASN A 437 -62.05 -11.59 -6.34
N GLU A 438 -61.19 -12.61 -6.46
CA GLU A 438 -61.57 -13.93 -6.97
C GLU A 438 -62.50 -14.69 -6.00
N GLN A 439 -62.34 -14.45 -4.69
CA GLN A 439 -63.15 -15.09 -3.64
C GLN A 439 -64.54 -14.47 -3.43
N ARG A 440 -64.83 -13.26 -3.94
CA ARG A 440 -66.19 -12.67 -3.95
C ARG A 440 -67.01 -13.33 -5.08
N PRO A 441 -67.70 -14.44 -4.84
CA PRO A 441 -68.30 -15.22 -5.90
C PRO A 441 -69.65 -14.61 -6.19
N ASN A 442 -69.73 -13.69 -7.15
CA ASN A 442 -70.96 -13.38 -7.91
C ASN A 442 -72.29 -13.29 -7.13
N ASP A 443 -72.30 -12.90 -5.84
CA ASP A 443 -73.51 -12.77 -5.02
C ASP A 443 -74.50 -11.74 -5.59
N GLN A 444 -74.11 -11.00 -6.63
CA GLN A 444 -74.97 -10.11 -7.42
C GLN A 444 -75.73 -10.81 -8.55
N SER A 445 -75.58 -12.13 -8.74
CA SER A 445 -76.23 -12.88 -9.83
C SER A 445 -77.64 -13.37 -9.47
N SER A 446 -78.01 -13.35 -8.19
CA SER A 446 -79.30 -13.88 -7.71
C SER A 446 -80.39 -12.83 -7.49
N GLU A 447 -80.12 -11.54 -7.71
CA GLU A 447 -81.10 -10.46 -7.48
C GLU A 447 -81.82 -9.94 -8.74
N LYS A 448 -81.70 -10.65 -9.88
CA LYS A 448 -82.48 -10.38 -11.11
C LYS A 448 -83.32 -11.58 -11.55
N SER A 449 -84.28 -12.01 -10.74
CA SER A 449 -85.43 -12.79 -11.21
C SER A 449 -86.59 -12.72 -10.22
N SER A 450 -87.18 -11.54 -10.06
CA SER A 450 -88.48 -11.39 -9.40
C SER A 450 -89.22 -10.21 -10.01
N THR A 451 -89.58 -10.34 -11.29
CA THR A 451 -90.58 -9.48 -11.93
C THR A 451 -91.94 -9.87 -11.34
N PRO A 452 -92.65 -8.98 -10.61
CA PRO A 452 -94.00 -9.29 -10.16
C PRO A 452 -94.94 -9.18 -11.35
N GLN A 453 -95.60 -10.30 -11.69
CA GLN A 453 -96.69 -10.34 -12.65
C GLN A 453 -97.90 -9.60 -12.04
N PRO A 454 -98.50 -8.59 -12.71
CA PRO A 454 -99.67 -7.90 -12.19
C PRO A 454 -100.92 -8.79 -12.36
N ALA A 455 -101.65 -9.02 -11.26
CA ALA A 455 -102.90 -9.76 -11.24
C ALA A 455 -104.04 -8.93 -11.88
N GLN A 456 -104.86 -9.59 -12.71
CA GLN A 456 -106.15 -9.11 -13.23
C GLN A 456 -107.29 -9.54 -12.32
#